data_AF-A0A2U8P544-F1
#
_entry.id   AF-A0A2U8P544-F1
#
_cell.length_a   1.000
_cell.length_b   1.000
_cell.length_c   1.000
_cell.angle_alpha   90.00
_cell.angle_beta   90.00
_cell.angle_gamma   90.00
#
_symmetry.space_group_name_H-M   'P 1'
#
loop_
_entity.id
_entity.type
_entity.pdbx_description
1 polymer ?
#
loop_
_entity_poly.entity_id
_entity_poly.type
_entity_poly.pdbx_seq_one_letter_code
_entity_poly.pdbx_strand_id
1 'polypeptide(L)'
;MNIDAISADSLERMADLVRQQHSSLDTMLLSPVGEFQSRAVTLATLMREVTDCLAEDFLHRPAQDFPMLYFACGKARVGSTALSNLFGMTGMPSYYQPLKAILRDALVGRPLTPWVIPSASDEPHIFSKETIGPYVLAESLFNPLQLLVEAGYPRHRLHLIMLDREPASSLASWLEKLISRAPEDTLLRHYVVAALSAARVAGYAQQQGVPVTHYVYEVSKEALSSVRVLFDRLGLSSSFTENAVTSWREPGSVQANNARVIFPSEATIYKVPNLHTSDSAYRYQRRATGSVSEAQLEILERCGVNDAYRASVAACVRDLGLNAAISAHLFGDWFAEAA
;
A
#
# COMPACT_ATOMS: atom_id res chain seq x y z
N MET A 1 27.42 -7.25 3.62
CA MET A 1 26.95 -8.65 3.64
C MET A 1 26.41 -8.93 2.24
N ASN A 2 27.12 -9.72 1.43
CA ASN A 2 26.61 -10.15 0.13
C ASN A 2 25.66 -11.32 0.41
N ILE A 3 24.36 -11.04 0.44
CA ILE A 3 23.36 -12.11 0.51
C ILE A 3 23.29 -12.68 -0.91
N ASP A 4 23.86 -13.87 -1.09
CA ASP A 4 23.80 -14.60 -2.36
C ASP A 4 22.32 -14.91 -2.68
N ALA A 5 21.78 -14.22 -3.68
CA ALA A 5 20.35 -14.07 -3.91
C ALA A 5 19.64 -15.32 -4.48
N ILE A 6 20.23 -16.52 -4.37
CA ILE A 6 19.80 -17.68 -5.16
C ILE A 6 19.20 -18.82 -4.31
N SER A 7 19.47 -18.95 -2.99
CA SER A 7 18.90 -20.04 -2.17
C SER A 7 17.58 -19.70 -1.48
N ALA A 8 16.81 -20.72 -1.08
CA ALA A 8 15.62 -20.58 -0.23
C ALA A 8 15.98 -20.05 1.17
N ASP A 9 17.11 -20.49 1.74
CA ASP A 9 17.67 -20.01 3.00
C ASP A 9 17.95 -18.49 2.97
N SER A 10 18.23 -17.94 1.78
CA SER A 10 18.40 -16.50 1.60
C SER A 10 17.08 -15.72 1.74
N LEU A 11 15.92 -16.31 1.39
CA LEU A 11 14.63 -15.62 1.50
C LEU A 11 14.14 -15.61 2.94
N GLU A 12 14.26 -16.73 3.66
CA GLU A 12 13.92 -16.78 5.08
C GLU A 12 14.77 -15.83 5.90
N ARG A 13 16.09 -15.81 5.63
CA ARG A 13 16.98 -14.82 6.26
C ARG A 13 16.55 -13.39 5.97
N MET A 14 16.12 -13.09 4.74
CA MET A 14 15.59 -11.76 4.41
C MET A 14 14.30 -11.47 5.19
N ALA A 15 13.38 -12.44 5.25
CA ALA A 15 12.16 -12.33 6.03
C ALA A 15 12.44 -12.07 7.51
N ASP A 16 13.42 -12.76 8.10
CA ASP A 16 13.87 -12.55 9.48
C ASP A 16 14.41 -11.15 9.69
N LEU A 17 15.28 -10.66 8.80
CA LEU A 17 15.80 -9.29 8.87
C LEU A 17 14.67 -8.27 8.82
N VAL A 18 13.67 -8.47 7.96
CA VAL A 18 12.48 -7.59 7.83
C VAL A 18 11.66 -7.61 9.11
N ARG A 19 11.33 -8.80 9.65
CA ARG A 19 10.56 -8.93 10.89
C ARG A 19 11.28 -8.31 12.09
N GLN A 20 12.60 -8.45 12.15
CA GLN A 20 13.45 -7.88 13.20
C GLN A 20 13.78 -6.39 12.99
N GLN A 21 13.35 -5.79 11.87
CA GLN A 21 13.70 -4.42 11.48
C GLN A 21 15.21 -4.16 11.53
N HIS A 22 15.99 -5.13 11.07
CA HIS A 22 17.43 -5.08 11.22
C HIS A 22 18.04 -3.95 10.38
N SER A 23 18.92 -3.14 10.98
CA SER A 23 19.51 -1.94 10.36
C SER A 23 20.34 -2.21 9.09
N SER A 24 20.73 -3.46 8.86
CA SER A 24 21.37 -3.87 7.60
C SER A 24 20.47 -3.66 6.38
N LEU A 25 19.14 -3.65 6.55
CA LEU A 25 18.21 -3.40 5.45
C LEU A 25 18.40 -2.01 4.83
N ASP A 26 18.78 -1.03 5.64
CA ASP A 26 18.95 0.36 5.21
C ASP A 26 20.29 0.60 4.52
N THR A 27 21.30 -0.18 4.90
CA THR A 27 22.70 -0.02 4.45
C THR A 27 23.14 -1.04 3.41
N MET A 28 22.34 -2.07 3.16
CA MET A 28 22.60 -3.04 2.09
C MET A 28 22.59 -2.34 0.73
N LEU A 29 23.63 -2.58 -0.06
CA LEU A 29 23.70 -2.09 -1.43
C LEU A 29 22.73 -2.90 -2.30
N LEU A 30 21.75 -2.21 -2.88
CA LEU A 30 20.81 -2.78 -3.82
C LEU A 30 21.41 -2.67 -5.22
N SER A 31 21.59 -3.82 -5.88
CA SER A 31 22.15 -3.87 -7.23
C SER A 31 21.15 -3.38 -8.28
N PRO A 32 21.61 -2.86 -9.43
CA PRO A 32 20.74 -2.59 -10.58
C PRO A 32 19.88 -3.80 -10.97
N VAL A 33 18.65 -3.54 -11.44
CA VAL A 33 17.68 -4.58 -11.85
C VAL A 33 17.04 -4.17 -13.16
N GLY A 34 17.64 -4.60 -14.27
CA GLY A 34 17.16 -4.30 -15.63
C GLY A 34 16.86 -2.81 -15.81
N GLU A 35 15.69 -2.50 -16.36
CA GLU A 35 15.23 -1.12 -16.54
C GLU A 35 14.67 -0.51 -15.25
N PHE A 36 14.21 -1.32 -14.29
CA PHE A 36 13.52 -0.88 -13.06
C PHE A 36 14.45 -0.29 -12.00
N GLN A 37 15.76 -0.44 -12.13
CA GLN A 37 16.74 0.21 -11.28
C GLN A 37 18.07 0.28 -12.04
N SER A 38 18.48 1.47 -12.47
CA SER A 38 19.65 1.65 -13.33
C SER A 38 20.96 1.86 -12.55
N ARG A 39 20.88 2.08 -11.24
CA ARG A 39 22.04 2.35 -10.38
C ARG A 39 22.08 1.50 -9.12
N ALA A 40 23.29 1.25 -8.63
CA ALA A 40 23.49 0.65 -7.31
C ALA A 40 23.27 1.73 -6.24
N VAL A 41 22.46 1.42 -5.22
CA VAL A 41 22.09 2.40 -4.18
C VAL A 41 21.65 1.70 -2.91
N THR A 42 21.80 2.33 -1.75
CA THR A 42 21.26 1.80 -0.49
C THR A 42 19.84 2.32 -0.25
N LEU A 43 19.03 1.58 0.52
CA LEU A 43 17.69 2.03 0.88
C LEU A 43 17.74 3.37 1.64
N ALA A 44 18.68 3.55 2.58
CA ALA A 44 18.86 4.80 3.30
C ALA A 44 19.13 5.99 2.36
N THR A 45 19.92 5.77 1.29
CA THR A 45 20.21 6.84 0.32
C THR A 45 18.98 7.18 -0.50
N LEU A 46 18.25 6.18 -1.00
CA LEU A 46 16.99 6.40 -1.72
C LEU A 46 15.96 7.12 -0.86
N MET A 47 15.78 6.68 0.39
CA MET A 47 14.81 7.28 1.29
C MET A 47 15.14 8.75 1.56
N ARG A 48 16.41 9.07 1.82
CA ARG A 48 16.86 10.46 1.98
C ARG A 48 16.58 11.32 0.74
N GLU A 49 16.94 10.86 -0.45
CA GLU A 49 16.70 11.62 -1.68
C GLU A 49 15.20 11.91 -1.91
N VAL A 50 14.33 10.92 -1.61
CA VAL A 50 12.88 11.10 -1.72
C VAL A 50 12.35 12.05 -0.63
N THR A 51 12.82 11.90 0.60
CA THR A 51 12.49 12.79 1.72
C THR A 51 12.90 14.23 1.42
N ASP A 52 14.12 14.46 0.95
CA ASP A 52 14.65 15.78 0.60
C ASP A 52 13.81 16.43 -0.51
N CYS A 53 13.44 15.65 -1.53
CA CYS A 53 12.54 16.10 -2.59
C CYS A 53 11.16 16.52 -2.03
N LEU A 54 10.54 15.71 -1.18
CA LEU A 54 9.25 16.03 -0.57
C LEU A 54 9.31 17.28 0.32
N ALA A 55 10.43 17.45 1.04
CA ALA A 55 10.62 18.56 1.95
C ALA A 55 10.59 19.93 1.24
N GLU A 56 10.87 19.98 -0.07
CA GLU A 56 10.79 21.22 -0.87
C GLU A 56 9.40 21.88 -0.80
N ASP A 57 8.30 21.10 -0.73
CA ASP A 57 6.93 21.63 -0.58
C ASP A 57 6.53 21.83 0.89
N PHE A 58 7.19 21.14 1.83
CA PHE A 58 6.74 21.08 3.23
C PHE A 58 7.46 22.07 4.14
N LEU A 59 8.75 22.34 3.93
CA LEU A 59 9.67 23.02 4.88
C LEU A 59 9.21 24.41 5.37
N HIS A 60 8.41 25.12 4.58
CA HIS A 60 7.95 26.47 4.91
C HIS A 60 6.45 26.56 5.16
N ARG A 61 5.76 25.42 5.16
CA ARG A 61 4.32 25.35 5.38
C ARG A 61 4.04 25.21 6.88
N PRO A 62 3.19 26.06 7.47
CA PRO A 62 2.78 25.87 8.86
C PRO A 62 1.80 24.70 8.97
N ALA A 63 1.77 24.03 10.12
CA ALA A 63 1.03 22.77 10.30
C ALA A 63 -0.48 22.87 9.98
N GLN A 64 -1.09 24.05 10.20
CA GLN A 64 -2.50 24.27 9.88
C GLN A 64 -2.81 24.27 8.37
N ASP A 65 -1.83 24.55 7.52
CA ASP A 65 -2.01 24.59 6.07
C ASP A 65 -1.91 23.20 5.44
N PHE A 66 -1.48 22.18 6.20
CA PHE A 66 -1.53 20.79 5.75
C PHE A 66 -2.96 20.25 5.87
N PRO A 67 -3.50 19.65 4.79
CA PRO A 67 -4.78 18.95 4.88
C PRO A 67 -4.66 17.71 5.76
N MET A 68 -5.79 17.18 6.22
CA MET A 68 -5.79 15.84 6.81
C MET A 68 -5.55 14.82 5.70
N LEU A 69 -4.46 14.05 5.78
CA LEU A 69 -4.14 13.01 4.82
C LEU A 69 -4.54 11.64 5.36
N TYR A 70 -5.52 11.04 4.69
CA TYR A 70 -5.87 9.62 4.82
C TYR A 70 -4.95 8.81 3.91
N PHE A 71 -3.93 8.20 4.50
CA PHE A 71 -2.84 7.55 3.81
C PHE A 71 -3.04 6.03 3.82
N ALA A 72 -3.43 5.43 2.69
CA ALA A 72 -3.64 4.00 2.59
C ALA A 72 -2.38 3.27 2.12
N CYS A 73 -1.90 2.28 2.86
CA CYS A 73 -0.67 1.57 2.53
C CYS A 73 -0.78 0.06 2.78
N GLY A 74 -0.22 -0.74 1.87
CA GLY A 74 -0.12 -2.19 2.00
C GLY A 74 0.74 -2.78 0.87
N LYS A 75 0.91 -4.11 0.85
CA LYS A 75 1.56 -4.77 -0.30
C LYS A 75 0.72 -4.56 -1.57
N ALA A 76 1.33 -4.58 -2.76
CA ALA A 76 0.53 -4.49 -3.98
C ALA A 76 -0.52 -5.63 -4.05
N ARG A 77 -1.65 -5.34 -4.72
CA ARG A 77 -2.80 -6.27 -4.93
C ARG A 77 -3.75 -6.51 -3.75
N VAL A 78 -3.72 -5.65 -2.75
CA VAL A 78 -4.63 -5.63 -1.58
C VAL A 78 -5.91 -4.79 -1.75
N GLY A 79 -6.29 -4.44 -2.98
CA GLY A 79 -7.51 -3.63 -3.23
C GLY A 79 -7.35 -2.12 -3.06
N SER A 80 -6.12 -1.61 -2.90
CA SER A 80 -5.87 -0.17 -2.69
C SER A 80 -6.43 0.75 -3.80
N THR A 81 -6.43 0.31 -5.07
CA THR A 81 -7.01 1.09 -6.18
C THR A 81 -8.53 1.27 -6.04
N ALA A 82 -9.24 0.22 -5.60
CA ALA A 82 -10.68 0.32 -5.37
C ALA A 82 -10.97 1.34 -4.26
N LEU A 83 -10.12 1.39 -3.23
CA LEU A 83 -10.21 2.39 -2.18
C LEU A 83 -9.92 3.80 -2.71
N SER A 84 -8.92 3.98 -3.59
CA SER A 84 -8.64 5.27 -4.24
C SER A 84 -9.86 5.79 -5.01
N ASN A 85 -10.52 4.92 -5.76
CA ASN A 85 -11.73 5.26 -6.49
C ASN A 85 -12.87 5.62 -5.52
N LEU A 86 -13.05 4.84 -4.45
CA LEU A 86 -14.07 5.11 -3.43
C LEU A 86 -13.92 6.51 -2.83
N PHE A 87 -12.73 6.86 -2.34
CA PHE A 87 -12.48 8.20 -1.80
C PHE A 87 -12.61 9.27 -2.88
N GLY A 88 -12.10 9.00 -4.09
CA GLY A 88 -12.26 9.88 -5.25
C GLY A 88 -13.72 10.22 -5.50
N MET A 89 -14.61 9.23 -5.48
CA MET A 89 -16.06 9.36 -5.72
C MET A 89 -16.79 10.19 -4.66
N THR A 90 -16.17 10.46 -3.52
CA THR A 90 -16.69 11.39 -2.50
C THR A 90 -16.36 12.85 -2.80
N GLY A 91 -15.63 13.12 -3.88
CA GLY A 91 -15.15 14.46 -4.25
C GLY A 91 -13.80 14.82 -3.62
N MET A 92 -13.18 13.91 -2.88
CA MET A 92 -11.86 14.09 -2.26
C MET A 92 -10.74 13.91 -3.30
N PRO A 93 -9.70 14.76 -3.34
CA PRO A 93 -8.48 14.50 -4.09
C PRO A 93 -7.86 13.16 -3.66
N SER A 94 -7.67 12.25 -4.61
CA SER A 94 -7.23 10.87 -4.36
C SER A 94 -5.96 10.58 -5.15
N TYR A 95 -4.80 10.66 -4.50
CA TYR A 95 -3.49 10.54 -5.14
C TYR A 95 -3.04 9.09 -5.28
N TYR A 96 -2.60 8.73 -6.48
CA TYR A 96 -2.14 7.39 -6.82
C TYR A 96 -0.62 7.30 -6.65
N GLN A 97 -0.14 6.76 -5.53
CA GLN A 97 1.28 6.40 -5.33
C GLN A 97 2.30 7.54 -5.56
N PRO A 98 2.07 8.76 -5.03
CA PRO A 98 2.94 9.91 -5.29
C PRO A 98 4.38 9.69 -4.80
N LEU A 99 4.58 9.08 -3.63
CA LEU A 99 5.91 8.92 -3.02
C LEU A 99 6.71 7.85 -3.76
N LYS A 100 6.02 6.80 -4.18
CA LYS A 100 6.65 5.73 -4.95
C LYS A 100 7.02 6.16 -6.35
N ALA A 101 6.27 7.08 -6.97
CA ALA A 101 6.66 7.67 -8.24
C ALA A 101 8.01 8.40 -8.11
N ILE A 102 8.20 9.17 -7.03
CA ILE A 102 9.49 9.84 -6.74
C ILE A 102 10.60 8.81 -6.50
N LEU A 103 10.33 7.77 -5.69
CA LEU A 103 11.27 6.66 -5.48
C LEU A 103 11.70 6.00 -6.79
N ARG A 104 10.76 5.77 -7.70
CA ARG A 104 10.99 5.16 -9.02
C ARG A 104 11.84 6.05 -9.91
N ASP A 105 11.56 7.34 -9.96
CA ASP A 105 12.38 8.30 -10.70
C ASP A 105 13.81 8.36 -10.12
N ALA A 106 13.97 8.28 -8.79
CA ALA A 106 15.28 8.17 -8.14
C ALA A 106 16.02 6.87 -8.53
N LEU A 107 15.32 5.74 -8.60
CA LEU A 107 15.90 4.44 -8.97
C LEU A 107 16.46 4.42 -10.39
N VAL A 108 15.90 5.22 -11.30
CA VAL A 108 16.35 5.31 -12.69
C VAL A 108 17.19 6.55 -13.02
N GLY A 109 17.46 7.40 -12.02
CA GLY A 109 18.28 8.61 -12.18
C GLY A 109 17.58 9.73 -12.95
N ARG A 110 16.24 9.80 -12.90
CA ARG A 110 15.48 10.93 -13.43
C ARG A 110 15.45 12.08 -12.42
N PRO A 111 15.26 13.33 -12.88
CA PRO A 111 14.99 14.46 -11.98
C PRO A 111 13.78 14.17 -11.10
N LEU A 112 13.92 14.41 -9.79
CA LEU A 112 12.83 14.25 -8.85
C LEU A 112 11.91 15.47 -8.91
N THR A 113 10.62 15.25 -8.73
CA THR A 113 9.62 16.33 -8.65
C THR A 113 8.83 16.15 -7.36
N PRO A 114 8.74 17.19 -6.50
CA PRO A 114 8.00 17.08 -5.25
C PRO A 114 6.52 16.80 -5.51
N TRP A 115 5.91 16.03 -4.61
CA TRP A 115 4.46 15.94 -4.56
C TRP A 115 3.90 17.20 -3.91
N VAL A 116 3.38 18.10 -4.75
CA VAL A 116 2.72 19.33 -4.30
C VAL A 116 1.33 19.00 -3.75
N ILE A 117 1.09 19.37 -2.49
CA ILE A 117 -0.20 19.16 -1.82
C ILE A 117 -1.02 20.47 -1.74
N PRO A 118 -2.36 20.38 -1.87
CA PRO A 118 -3.22 21.56 -1.75
C PRO A 118 -3.15 22.14 -0.33
N SER A 119 -3.57 23.39 -0.18
CA SER A 119 -3.78 24.00 1.15
C SER A 119 -4.99 23.37 1.83
N ALA A 120 -4.93 23.22 3.15
CA ALA A 120 -6.07 22.80 3.96
C ALA A 120 -7.31 23.71 3.84
N SER A 121 -7.12 24.97 3.42
CA SER A 121 -8.22 25.91 3.15
C SER A 121 -9.05 25.51 1.93
N ASP A 122 -8.39 24.93 0.92
CA ASP A 122 -8.99 24.61 -0.37
C ASP A 122 -9.49 23.17 -0.36
N GLU A 123 -8.70 22.26 0.21
CA GLU A 123 -8.98 20.84 0.30
C GLU A 123 -8.65 20.36 1.73
N PRO A 124 -9.58 20.44 2.70
CA PRO A 124 -9.29 20.11 4.10
C PRO A 124 -8.92 18.64 4.33
N HIS A 125 -9.31 17.76 3.39
CA HIS A 125 -9.04 16.34 3.41
C HIS A 125 -8.51 15.88 2.06
N ILE A 126 -7.47 15.05 2.08
CA ILE A 126 -6.97 14.35 0.90
C ILE A 126 -6.78 12.87 1.20
N PHE A 127 -6.89 12.04 0.17
CA PHE A 127 -6.56 10.63 0.23
C PHE A 127 -5.32 10.38 -0.62
N SER A 128 -4.42 9.53 -0.15
CA SER A 128 -3.35 9.00 -0.99
C SER A 128 -3.19 7.52 -0.72
N LYS A 129 -2.91 6.75 -1.76
CA LYS A 129 -2.52 5.36 -1.57
C LYS A 129 -1.06 5.14 -1.93
N GLU A 130 -0.46 4.18 -1.26
CA GLU A 130 0.83 3.61 -1.59
C GLU A 130 0.80 2.09 -1.61
N THR A 131 1.72 1.48 -2.36
CA THR A 131 1.89 0.03 -2.34
C THR A 131 3.35 -0.38 -2.30
N ILE A 132 3.63 -1.36 -1.46
CA ILE A 132 4.95 -1.98 -1.30
C ILE A 132 5.15 -3.07 -2.37
N GLY A 133 6.34 -3.13 -2.97
CA GLY A 133 6.73 -3.90 -4.16
C GLY A 133 6.08 -3.38 -5.46
N PRO A 134 6.32 -3.93 -6.66
CA PRO A 134 6.71 -5.33 -6.82
C PRO A 134 8.03 -5.59 -7.57
N TYR A 135 8.61 -4.60 -8.26
CA TYR A 135 9.62 -4.90 -9.28
C TYR A 135 11.03 -5.00 -8.73
N VAL A 136 11.37 -4.15 -7.75
CA VAL A 136 12.68 -4.16 -7.11
C VAL A 136 12.57 -4.31 -5.60
N LEU A 137 13.63 -4.83 -4.99
CA LEU A 137 13.71 -4.98 -3.54
C LEU A 137 13.58 -3.64 -2.80
N ALA A 138 14.04 -2.54 -3.40
CA ALA A 138 13.83 -1.19 -2.86
C ALA A 138 12.34 -0.86 -2.67
N GLU A 139 11.51 -1.14 -3.68
CA GLU A 139 10.05 -0.97 -3.61
C GLU A 139 9.44 -1.91 -2.57
N SER A 140 10.03 -3.07 -2.30
CA SER A 140 9.53 -4.02 -1.29
C SER A 140 9.93 -3.67 0.15
N LEU A 141 10.95 -2.83 0.35
CA LEU A 141 11.49 -2.51 1.67
C LEU A 141 11.19 -1.09 2.17
N PHE A 142 10.92 -0.14 1.28
CA PHE A 142 10.75 1.26 1.66
C PHE A 142 9.52 1.47 2.55
N ASN A 143 9.64 2.42 3.48
CA ASN A 143 8.56 2.84 4.36
C ASN A 143 8.02 4.19 3.89
N PRO A 144 6.89 4.24 3.17
CA PRO A 144 6.38 5.49 2.63
C PRO A 144 5.88 6.47 3.70
N LEU A 145 5.41 5.98 4.86
CA LEU A 145 5.00 6.86 5.96
C LEU A 145 6.20 7.57 6.58
N GLN A 146 7.34 6.88 6.68
CA GLN A 146 8.59 7.48 7.16
C GLN A 146 9.01 8.67 6.29
N LEU A 147 8.90 8.54 4.96
CA LEU A 147 9.18 9.65 4.03
C LEU A 147 8.32 10.89 4.33
N LEU A 148 7.01 10.71 4.57
CA LEU A 148 6.11 11.82 4.89
C LEU A 148 6.48 12.51 6.21
N VAL A 149 6.69 11.71 7.26
CA VAL A 149 6.99 12.23 8.60
C VAL A 149 8.34 12.95 8.61
N GLU A 150 9.37 12.37 8.00
CA GLU A 150 10.71 12.94 7.95
C GLU A 150 10.79 14.18 7.04
N ALA A 151 9.98 14.23 5.98
CA ALA A 151 9.88 15.42 5.12
C ALA A 151 9.17 16.60 5.79
N GLY A 152 8.51 16.37 6.94
CA GLY A 152 7.87 17.43 7.73
C GLY A 152 6.34 17.44 7.69
N TYR A 153 5.68 16.41 7.14
CA TYR A 153 4.22 16.33 7.21
C TYR A 153 3.76 16.20 8.68
N PRO A 154 2.88 17.07 9.19
CA PRO A 154 2.51 17.04 10.60
C PRO A 154 1.82 15.73 10.98
N ARG A 155 2.35 15.02 11.99
CA ARG A 155 1.84 13.70 12.41
C ARG A 155 0.36 13.70 12.82
N HIS A 156 -0.12 14.79 13.41
CA HIS A 156 -1.54 14.96 13.78
C HIS A 156 -2.46 15.28 12.58
N ARG A 157 -1.88 15.46 11.39
CA ARG A 157 -2.58 15.61 10.10
C ARG A 157 -2.46 14.34 9.23
N LEU A 158 -1.99 13.23 9.81
CA LEU A 158 -1.89 11.94 9.14
C LEU A 158 -2.83 10.94 9.81
N HIS A 159 -3.49 10.12 9.00
CA HIS A 159 -4.17 8.90 9.44
C HIS A 159 -3.80 7.75 8.50
N LEU A 160 -3.17 6.70 9.02
CA LEU A 160 -2.77 5.55 8.23
C LEU A 160 -3.92 4.55 8.12
N ILE A 161 -4.27 4.17 6.89
CA ILE A 161 -5.17 3.05 6.61
C ILE A 161 -4.30 1.87 6.16
N MET A 162 -4.09 0.91 7.05
CA MET A 162 -3.31 -0.28 6.72
C MET A 162 -4.15 -1.27 5.94
N LEU A 163 -3.70 -1.58 4.74
CA LEU A 163 -4.38 -2.48 3.82
C LEU A 163 -3.68 -3.84 3.78
N ASP A 164 -4.48 -4.88 3.83
CA ASP A 164 -4.01 -6.24 3.61
C ASP A 164 -5.05 -7.08 2.87
N ARG A 165 -4.67 -8.28 2.47
CA ARG A 165 -5.50 -9.25 1.76
C ARG A 165 -4.94 -10.65 1.96
N GLU A 166 -5.84 -11.63 1.96
CA GLU A 166 -5.51 -13.06 2.10
C GLU A 166 -4.29 -13.44 1.21
N PRO A 167 -3.24 -14.04 1.80
CA PRO A 167 -1.95 -14.18 1.15
C PRO A 167 -1.97 -14.97 -0.17
N ALA A 168 -2.70 -16.07 -0.27
CA ALA A 168 -2.76 -16.85 -1.51
C ALA A 168 -3.49 -16.07 -2.61
N SER A 169 -4.61 -15.42 -2.29
CA SER A 169 -5.40 -14.60 -3.22
C SER A 169 -4.60 -13.40 -3.72
N SER A 170 -3.85 -12.74 -2.84
CA SER A 170 -3.01 -11.61 -3.20
C SER A 170 -1.80 -12.05 -4.04
N LEU A 171 -1.16 -13.18 -3.72
CA LEU A 171 -0.08 -13.75 -4.52
C LEU A 171 -0.55 -14.18 -5.91
N ALA A 172 -1.70 -14.85 -6.01
CA ALA A 172 -2.29 -15.23 -7.30
C ALA A 172 -2.50 -13.99 -8.20
N SER A 173 -3.09 -12.92 -7.65
CA SER A 173 -3.27 -11.67 -8.39
C SER A 173 -1.95 -10.96 -8.71
N TRP A 174 -0.93 -11.11 -7.86
CA TRP A 174 0.39 -10.54 -8.05
C TRP A 174 1.11 -11.20 -9.22
N LEU A 175 1.18 -12.54 -9.22
CA LEU A 175 1.81 -13.31 -10.29
C LEU A 175 1.10 -13.06 -11.62
N GLU A 176 -0.22 -13.19 -11.67
CA GLU A 176 -1.01 -13.00 -12.89
C GLU A 176 -0.75 -11.63 -13.55
N LYS A 177 -0.65 -10.55 -12.76
CA LYS A 177 -0.51 -9.19 -13.29
C LYS A 177 0.93 -8.81 -13.61
N LEU A 178 1.92 -9.51 -13.07
CA LEU A 178 3.31 -9.04 -13.06
C LEU A 178 4.30 -10.01 -13.69
N ILE A 179 3.91 -11.27 -13.94
CA ILE A 179 4.80 -12.30 -14.49
C ILE A 179 5.39 -11.95 -15.87
N SER A 180 4.69 -11.13 -16.65
CA SER A 180 5.20 -10.62 -17.94
C SER A 180 6.30 -9.56 -17.80
N ARG A 181 6.56 -9.08 -16.58
CA ARG A 181 7.50 -7.99 -16.28
C ARG A 181 8.70 -8.43 -15.45
N ALA A 182 8.56 -9.49 -14.66
CA ALA A 182 9.65 -10.03 -13.86
C ALA A 182 9.49 -11.55 -13.67
N PRO A 183 10.59 -12.31 -13.48
CA PRO A 183 10.54 -13.75 -13.23
C PRO A 183 9.72 -14.11 -11.98
N GLU A 184 9.10 -15.28 -12.00
CA GLU A 184 8.23 -15.77 -10.92
C GLU A 184 8.92 -15.80 -9.56
N ASP A 185 10.14 -16.36 -9.50
CA ASP A 185 10.91 -16.46 -8.25
C ASP A 185 11.24 -15.07 -7.67
N THR A 186 11.60 -14.11 -8.53
CA THR A 186 11.81 -12.71 -8.12
C THR A 186 10.53 -12.10 -7.55
N LEU A 187 9.40 -12.32 -8.22
CA LEU A 187 8.10 -11.82 -7.77
C LEU A 187 7.67 -12.44 -6.44
N LEU A 188 7.92 -13.73 -6.22
CA LEU A 188 7.64 -14.39 -4.93
C LEU A 188 8.50 -13.81 -3.81
N ARG A 189 9.80 -13.64 -4.02
CA ARG A 189 10.70 -13.02 -3.04
C ARG A 189 10.24 -11.60 -2.69
N HIS A 190 9.96 -10.78 -3.70
CA HIS A 190 9.47 -9.42 -3.49
C HIS A 190 8.10 -9.37 -2.81
N TYR A 191 7.24 -10.34 -3.07
CA TYR A 191 5.95 -10.48 -2.42
C TYR A 191 6.10 -10.75 -0.92
N VAL A 192 6.94 -11.71 -0.54
CA VAL A 192 7.23 -12.03 0.89
C VAL A 192 7.77 -10.80 1.60
N VAL A 193 8.79 -10.15 1.02
CA VAL A 193 9.40 -8.94 1.61
C VAL A 193 8.40 -7.79 1.72
N ALA A 194 7.56 -7.60 0.71
CA ALA A 194 6.53 -6.55 0.71
C ALA A 194 5.45 -6.79 1.76
N ALA A 195 5.00 -8.05 1.92
CA ALA A 195 4.01 -8.42 2.92
C ALA A 195 4.51 -8.14 4.34
N LEU A 196 5.74 -8.56 4.64
CA LEU A 196 6.37 -8.34 5.95
C LEU A 196 6.71 -6.85 6.19
N SER A 197 7.11 -6.13 5.14
CA SER A 197 7.40 -4.70 5.25
C SER A 197 6.14 -3.84 5.47
N ALA A 198 4.96 -4.29 5.04
CA ALA A 198 3.71 -3.59 5.37
C ALA A 198 3.49 -3.50 6.90
N ALA A 199 3.83 -4.54 7.65
CA ALA A 199 3.75 -4.52 9.11
C ALA A 199 4.73 -3.50 9.74
N ARG A 200 5.89 -3.26 9.11
CA ARG A 200 6.87 -2.24 9.56
C ARG A 200 6.30 -0.83 9.44
N VAL A 201 5.51 -0.55 8.41
CA VAL A 201 4.84 0.75 8.24
C VAL A 201 3.86 1.02 9.40
N ALA A 202 3.06 0.01 9.76
CA ALA A 202 2.14 0.09 10.90
C ALA A 202 2.90 0.30 12.23
N GLY A 203 3.99 -0.44 12.45
CA GLY A 203 4.85 -0.28 13.63
C GLY A 203 5.47 1.12 13.72
N TYR A 204 5.95 1.67 12.60
CA TYR A 204 6.47 3.03 12.54
C TYR A 204 5.39 4.07 12.86
N ALA A 205 4.16 3.89 12.34
CA ALA A 205 3.03 4.78 12.64
C ALA A 205 2.76 4.86 14.15
N GLN A 206 2.73 3.70 14.82
CA GLN A 206 2.55 3.63 16.28
C GLN A 206 3.67 4.36 17.03
N GLN A 207 4.93 4.15 16.64
CA GLN A 207 6.09 4.84 17.24
C GLN A 207 6.00 6.37 17.07
N GLN A 208 5.43 6.82 15.95
CA GLN A 208 5.25 8.24 15.66
C GLN A 208 3.94 8.82 16.23
N GLY A 209 3.07 8.01 16.84
CA GLY A 209 1.76 8.44 17.31
C GLY A 209 0.79 8.82 16.19
N VAL A 210 0.99 8.29 14.98
CA VAL A 210 0.05 8.44 13.85
C VAL A 210 -1.09 7.43 14.03
N PRO A 211 -2.37 7.87 14.05
CA PRO A 211 -3.52 6.97 14.11
C PRO A 211 -3.52 5.94 12.98
N VAL A 212 -3.93 4.71 13.29
CA VAL A 212 -3.98 3.60 12.33
C VAL A 212 -5.38 2.98 12.32
N THR A 213 -5.88 2.65 11.13
CA THR A 213 -7.06 1.80 10.93
C THR A 213 -6.72 0.68 9.96
N HIS A 214 -6.86 -0.56 10.40
CA HIS A 214 -6.66 -1.74 9.56
C HIS A 214 -7.93 -2.03 8.78
N TYR A 215 -7.78 -2.18 7.46
CA TYR A 215 -8.87 -2.41 6.53
C TYR A 215 -8.48 -3.51 5.54
N VAL A 216 -8.74 -4.74 5.96
CA VAL A 216 -8.41 -5.96 5.21
C VAL A 216 -9.43 -6.19 4.10
N TYR A 217 -8.98 -6.45 2.88
CA TYR A 217 -9.81 -6.43 1.66
C TYR A 217 -11.09 -7.27 1.74
N GLU A 218 -11.05 -8.37 2.48
CA GLU A 218 -12.15 -9.30 2.71
C GLU A 218 -13.38 -8.64 3.35
N VAL A 219 -13.24 -7.52 4.09
CA VAL A 219 -14.39 -6.75 4.60
C VAL A 219 -15.27 -6.18 3.49
N SER A 220 -14.71 -6.04 2.28
CA SER A 220 -15.44 -5.59 1.09
C SER A 220 -16.49 -6.60 0.60
N LYS A 221 -16.56 -7.82 1.18
CA LYS A 221 -17.68 -8.74 0.99
C LYS A 221 -18.99 -8.10 1.48
N GLU A 222 -18.87 -7.24 2.49
CA GLU A 222 -19.94 -6.41 3.06
C GLU A 222 -19.63 -4.93 2.80
N ALA A 223 -19.52 -4.56 1.52
CA ALA A 223 -19.00 -3.27 1.06
C ALA A 223 -19.68 -2.04 1.71
N LEU A 224 -21.01 -1.96 1.69
CA LEU A 224 -21.72 -0.79 2.22
C LEU A 224 -21.50 -0.60 3.72
N SER A 225 -21.62 -1.67 4.50
CA SER A 225 -21.49 -1.60 5.96
C SER A 225 -20.03 -1.35 6.37
N SER A 226 -19.07 -2.05 5.76
CA SER A 226 -17.65 -1.88 6.07
C SER A 226 -17.12 -0.49 5.69
N VAL A 227 -17.54 0.07 4.54
CA VAL A 227 -17.17 1.43 4.15
C VAL A 227 -17.80 2.46 5.08
N ARG A 228 -19.07 2.30 5.46
CA ARG A 228 -19.73 3.20 6.41
C ARG A 228 -18.97 3.26 7.74
N VAL A 229 -18.58 2.10 8.28
CA VAL A 229 -17.79 2.02 9.52
C VAL A 229 -16.40 2.64 9.33
N LEU A 230 -15.72 2.38 8.21
CA LEU A 230 -14.44 3.01 7.92
C LEU A 230 -14.56 4.55 7.92
N PHE A 231 -15.54 5.09 7.20
CA PHE A 231 -15.76 6.54 7.13
C PHE A 231 -16.06 7.12 8.51
N ASP A 232 -16.87 6.44 9.32
CA ASP A 232 -17.14 6.87 10.69
C ASP A 232 -15.87 6.92 11.56
N ARG A 233 -15.04 5.88 11.48
CA ARG A 233 -13.75 5.83 12.18
C ARG A 233 -12.77 6.92 11.75
N LEU A 234 -12.85 7.35 10.50
CA LEU A 234 -12.03 8.42 9.94
C LEU A 234 -12.58 9.83 10.22
N GLY A 235 -13.75 9.94 10.87
CA GLY A 235 -14.45 11.21 11.09
C GLY A 235 -15.08 11.79 9.81
N LEU A 236 -15.34 10.94 8.82
CA LEU A 236 -15.86 11.28 7.49
C LEU A 236 -17.32 10.84 7.29
N SER A 237 -18.07 10.60 8.36
CA SER A 237 -19.45 10.08 8.28
C SER A 237 -20.36 10.96 7.41
N SER A 238 -20.14 12.27 7.39
CA SER A 238 -20.88 13.22 6.54
C SER A 238 -20.55 13.14 5.06
N SER A 239 -19.39 12.59 4.69
CA SER A 239 -18.95 12.38 3.30
C SER A 239 -19.36 11.01 2.76
N PHE A 240 -19.82 10.09 3.62
CA PHE A 240 -20.28 8.78 3.20
C PHE A 240 -21.60 8.88 2.41
N THR A 241 -21.63 8.28 1.23
CA THR A 241 -22.86 8.07 0.47
C THR A 241 -22.89 6.67 -0.10
N GLU A 242 -24.06 6.02 -0.11
CA GLU A 242 -24.17 4.66 -0.69
C GLU A 242 -23.84 4.66 -2.19
N ASN A 243 -24.16 5.74 -2.89
CA ASN A 243 -23.84 5.91 -4.32
C ASN A 243 -22.33 5.90 -4.59
N ALA A 244 -21.51 6.45 -3.68
CA ALA A 244 -20.06 6.40 -3.80
C ALA A 244 -19.52 4.96 -3.70
N VAL A 245 -20.29 4.01 -3.14
CA VAL A 245 -19.94 2.58 -3.07
C VAL A 245 -20.51 1.82 -4.27
N THR A 246 -21.75 2.07 -4.66
CA THR A 246 -22.51 1.20 -5.58
C THR A 246 -22.52 1.64 -7.04
N SER A 247 -22.19 2.89 -7.35
CA SER A 247 -22.49 3.51 -8.65
C SER A 247 -21.32 4.32 -9.21
N TRP A 248 -20.23 3.65 -9.57
CA TRP A 248 -19.13 4.27 -10.33
C TRP A 248 -19.51 4.25 -11.81
N ARG A 249 -19.69 5.45 -12.39
CA ARG A 249 -20.02 5.57 -13.82
C ARG A 249 -18.77 5.31 -14.67
N GLU A 250 -18.97 4.74 -15.85
CA GLU A 250 -17.87 4.51 -16.80
C GLU A 250 -17.25 5.86 -17.25
N PRO A 251 -15.92 5.91 -17.44
CA PRO A 251 -15.24 7.06 -18.02
C PRO A 251 -15.80 7.34 -19.43
N GLY A 252 -16.40 8.53 -19.65
CA GLY A 252 -16.88 8.95 -20.98
C GLY A 252 -18.31 9.49 -21.04
N SER A 253 -19.10 9.40 -19.97
CA SER A 253 -20.37 10.15 -19.90
C SER A 253 -20.09 11.65 -19.69
N VAL A 254 -20.87 12.53 -20.35
CA VAL A 254 -20.66 13.99 -20.44
C VAL A 254 -20.74 14.74 -19.07
N GLN A 255 -20.84 14.00 -17.96
CA GLN A 255 -20.81 14.46 -16.56
C GLN A 255 -19.86 13.62 -15.65
N ALA A 256 -18.86 12.93 -16.22
CA ALA A 256 -17.97 11.99 -15.50
C ALA A 256 -16.96 12.61 -14.52
N ASN A 257 -17.32 13.70 -13.81
CA ASN A 257 -16.37 14.50 -13.02
C ASN A 257 -16.23 14.12 -11.53
N ASN A 258 -16.85 13.04 -11.06
CA ASN A 258 -16.82 12.77 -9.61
C ASN A 258 -15.61 11.96 -9.12
N ALA A 259 -14.83 11.30 -9.98
CA ALA A 259 -13.63 10.57 -9.54
C ALA A 259 -12.38 11.45 -9.63
N ARG A 260 -11.98 12.09 -8.53
CA ARG A 260 -10.77 12.93 -8.47
C ARG A 260 -9.49 12.12 -8.21
N VAL A 261 -9.28 11.05 -8.98
CA VAL A 261 -8.04 10.26 -8.89
C VAL A 261 -6.93 10.97 -9.67
N ILE A 262 -5.83 11.29 -9.00
CA ILE A 262 -4.70 12.05 -9.53
C ILE A 262 -3.50 11.10 -9.67
N PHE A 263 -3.03 10.92 -10.91
CA PHE A 263 -1.87 10.09 -11.21
C PHE A 263 -0.61 10.95 -11.31
N PRO A 264 0.49 10.59 -10.64
CA PRO A 264 1.75 11.29 -10.77
C PRO A 264 2.37 11.06 -12.15
N SER A 265 3.28 11.95 -12.52
CA SER A 265 4.24 11.65 -13.58
C SER A 265 5.24 10.62 -13.05
N GLU A 266 5.49 9.55 -13.80
CA GLU A 266 6.52 8.56 -13.49
C GLU A 266 7.19 8.07 -14.79
N ALA A 267 8.39 7.49 -14.68
CA ALA A 267 9.07 6.85 -15.79
C ALA A 267 8.18 5.81 -16.51
N THR A 268 8.16 5.86 -17.84
CA THR A 268 7.27 5.05 -18.69
C THR A 268 7.43 3.55 -18.50
N ILE A 269 8.60 3.09 -18.09
CA ILE A 269 8.90 1.68 -17.81
C ILE A 269 8.03 1.08 -16.68
N TYR A 270 7.48 1.92 -15.80
CA TYR A 270 6.61 1.47 -14.70
C TYR A 270 5.13 1.50 -15.07
N LYS A 271 4.77 2.11 -16.21
CA LYS A 271 3.40 2.13 -16.71
C LYS A 271 3.03 0.75 -17.23
N VAL A 272 2.00 0.15 -16.63
CA VAL A 272 1.45 -1.14 -17.08
C VAL A 272 0.07 -0.90 -17.69
N PRO A 273 -0.10 -1.14 -19.00
CA PRO A 273 -1.41 -1.09 -19.65
C PRO A 273 -2.40 -2.02 -18.95
N ASN A 274 -3.64 -1.57 -18.76
CA ASN A 274 -4.74 -2.36 -18.18
C ASN A 274 -4.46 -2.91 -16.76
N LEU A 275 -3.56 -2.26 -16.00
CA LEU A 275 -3.31 -2.59 -14.60
C LEU A 275 -4.52 -2.28 -13.72
N HIS A 276 -5.32 -1.30 -14.12
CA HIS A 276 -6.53 -0.87 -13.45
C HIS A 276 -7.75 -1.42 -14.18
N THR A 277 -8.65 -2.06 -13.44
CA THR A 277 -9.94 -2.51 -13.95
C THR A 277 -10.91 -1.33 -13.98
N SER A 278 -11.74 -1.27 -15.03
CA SER A 278 -12.90 -0.37 -15.08
C SER A 278 -14.03 -0.97 -14.25
N ASP A 279 -13.91 -0.90 -12.93
CA ASP A 279 -15.00 -1.34 -12.05
C ASP A 279 -16.10 -0.28 -11.99
N SER A 280 -17.35 -0.76 -11.90
CA SER A 280 -18.54 0.08 -11.78
C SER A 280 -19.01 0.29 -10.34
N ALA A 281 -18.31 -0.29 -9.36
CA ALA A 281 -18.63 -0.20 -7.93
C ALA A 281 -17.46 -0.69 -7.07
N TYR A 282 -17.46 -0.31 -5.79
CA TYR A 282 -16.61 -0.90 -4.77
C TYR A 282 -17.16 -2.28 -4.38
N ARG A 283 -16.42 -3.35 -4.71
CA ARG A 283 -16.83 -4.73 -4.40
C ARG A 283 -15.66 -5.65 -4.16
N TYR A 284 -15.87 -6.66 -3.32
CA TYR A 284 -14.93 -7.75 -3.20
C TYR A 284 -14.86 -8.58 -4.49
N GLN A 285 -13.65 -8.73 -5.00
CA GLN A 285 -13.36 -9.62 -6.12
C GLN A 285 -12.64 -10.86 -5.59
N ARG A 286 -13.36 -11.98 -5.53
CA ARG A 286 -12.77 -13.28 -5.19
C ARG A 286 -11.73 -13.64 -6.25
N ARG A 287 -10.56 -14.12 -5.81
CA ARG A 287 -9.55 -14.65 -6.74
C ARG A 287 -9.44 -16.16 -6.63
N ALA A 288 -9.31 -16.82 -7.77
CA ALA A 288 -8.95 -18.22 -7.83
C ALA A 288 -7.47 -18.33 -7.47
N THR A 289 -7.15 -19.20 -6.52
CA THR A 289 -5.79 -19.41 -6.00
C THR A 289 -5.12 -20.65 -6.57
N GLY A 290 -5.79 -21.40 -7.46
CA GLY A 290 -5.27 -22.65 -8.03
C GLY A 290 -4.01 -22.50 -8.89
N SER A 291 -3.59 -21.27 -9.22
CA SER A 291 -2.31 -20.99 -9.87
C SER A 291 -1.14 -20.83 -8.89
N VAL A 292 -1.41 -20.83 -7.57
CA VAL A 292 -0.37 -20.78 -6.52
C VAL A 292 -0.06 -22.21 -6.11
N SER A 293 1.21 -22.60 -6.18
CA SER A 293 1.64 -23.96 -5.85
C SER A 293 1.72 -24.20 -4.35
N GLU A 294 1.65 -25.46 -3.91
CA GLU A 294 1.84 -25.84 -2.50
C GLU A 294 3.19 -25.36 -1.96
N ALA A 295 4.26 -25.49 -2.76
CA ALA A 295 5.59 -24.99 -2.38
C ALA A 295 5.61 -23.47 -2.14
N GLN A 296 4.85 -22.69 -2.93
CA GLN A 296 4.71 -21.26 -2.69
C GLN A 296 3.97 -20.97 -1.38
N LEU A 297 2.90 -21.71 -1.09
CA LEU A 297 2.15 -21.57 0.16
C LEU A 297 3.00 -21.92 1.38
N GLU A 298 3.81 -22.99 1.30
CA GLU A 298 4.77 -23.35 2.35
C GLU A 298 5.80 -22.25 2.60
N ILE A 299 6.28 -21.58 1.55
CA ILE A 299 7.19 -20.43 1.69
C ILE A 299 6.52 -19.28 2.43
N LEU A 300 5.24 -18.99 2.13
CA LEU A 300 4.50 -17.93 2.83
C LEU A 300 4.36 -18.23 4.33
N GLU A 301 4.07 -19.49 4.69
CA GLU A 301 3.99 -19.92 6.08
C GLU A 301 5.35 -19.80 6.78
N ARG A 302 6.40 -20.42 6.21
CA ARG A 302 7.76 -20.42 6.80
C ARG A 302 8.32 -19.01 7.00
N CYS A 303 8.06 -18.10 6.07
CA CYS A 303 8.52 -16.71 6.16
C CYS A 303 7.65 -15.84 7.11
N GLY A 304 6.57 -16.37 7.68
CA GLY A 304 5.69 -15.66 8.59
C GLY A 304 4.73 -14.66 7.91
N VAL A 305 4.47 -14.81 6.62
CA VAL A 305 3.51 -13.95 5.89
C VAL A 305 2.09 -14.18 6.40
N ASN A 306 1.74 -15.44 6.69
CA ASN A 306 0.42 -15.81 7.20
C ASN A 306 0.20 -15.29 8.63
N ASP A 307 1.23 -15.29 9.49
CA ASP A 307 1.19 -14.66 10.81
C ASP A 307 0.93 -13.16 10.72
N ALA A 308 1.64 -12.47 9.82
CA ALA A 308 1.45 -11.04 9.60
C ALA A 308 0.01 -10.73 9.15
N TYR A 309 -0.55 -11.56 8.27
CA TYR A 309 -1.93 -11.43 7.82
C TYR A 309 -2.93 -11.69 8.95
N ARG A 310 -2.74 -12.75 9.76
CA ARG A 310 -3.57 -13.03 10.96
C ARG A 310 -3.60 -11.84 11.91
N ALA A 311 -2.44 -11.22 12.18
CA ALA A 311 -2.35 -10.02 12.99
C ALA A 311 -3.13 -8.84 12.39
N SER A 312 -3.07 -8.66 11.06
CA SER A 312 -3.85 -7.64 10.35
C SER A 312 -5.36 -7.90 10.42
N VAL A 313 -5.80 -9.16 10.32
CA VAL A 313 -7.21 -9.54 10.50
C VAL A 313 -7.68 -9.21 11.91
N ALA A 314 -6.92 -9.62 12.94
CA ALA A 314 -7.27 -9.32 14.33
C ALA A 314 -7.36 -7.80 14.58
N ALA A 315 -6.44 -7.02 14.01
CA ALA A 315 -6.48 -5.56 14.10
C ALA A 315 -7.68 -4.96 13.38
N CYS A 316 -8.01 -5.45 12.17
CA CYS A 316 -9.17 -5.02 11.41
C CYS A 316 -10.48 -5.30 12.15
N VAL A 317 -10.62 -6.46 12.79
CA VAL A 317 -11.78 -6.82 13.61
C VAL A 317 -11.96 -5.81 14.75
N ARG A 318 -10.88 -5.47 15.46
CA ARG A 318 -10.93 -4.46 16.55
C ARG A 318 -11.28 -3.07 16.02
N ASP A 319 -10.60 -2.62 14.97
CA ASP A 319 -10.73 -1.26 14.45
C ASP A 319 -12.14 -1.00 13.89
N LEU A 320 -12.71 -2.00 13.19
CA LEU A 320 -14.07 -1.93 12.64
C LEU A 320 -15.15 -2.42 13.61
N GLY A 321 -14.80 -2.87 14.82
CA GLY A 321 -15.76 -3.33 15.82
C GLY A 321 -16.61 -4.51 15.35
N LEU A 322 -16.02 -5.43 14.58
CA LEU A 322 -16.74 -6.58 14.02
C LEU A 322 -17.02 -7.62 15.12
N ASN A 323 -18.24 -8.12 15.18
CA ASN A 323 -18.57 -9.23 16.08
C ASN A 323 -18.05 -10.57 15.53
N ALA A 324 -18.04 -11.61 16.37
CA ALA A 324 -17.50 -12.93 16.00
C ALA A 324 -18.21 -13.57 14.79
N ALA A 325 -19.53 -13.41 14.68
CA ALA A 325 -20.31 -13.98 13.57
C ALA A 325 -19.96 -13.31 12.22
N ILE A 326 -19.89 -11.98 12.21
CA ILE A 326 -19.48 -11.20 11.03
C ILE A 326 -18.03 -11.51 10.68
N SER A 327 -17.15 -11.58 11.67
CA SER A 327 -15.72 -11.87 11.46
C SER A 327 -15.51 -13.26 10.85
N ALA A 328 -16.20 -14.29 11.37
CA ALA A 328 -16.17 -15.64 10.80
C ALA A 328 -16.70 -15.66 9.36
N HIS A 329 -17.78 -14.92 9.05
CA HIS A 329 -18.30 -14.81 7.70
C HIS A 329 -17.30 -14.13 6.73
N LEU A 330 -16.65 -13.05 7.18
CA LEU A 330 -15.76 -12.25 6.34
C LEU A 330 -14.40 -12.91 6.13
N PHE A 331 -13.82 -13.54 7.16
CA PHE A 331 -12.44 -14.03 7.10
C PHE A 331 -12.32 -15.56 7.13
N GLY A 332 -13.37 -16.29 7.50
CA GLY A 332 -13.36 -17.75 7.58
C GLY A 332 -12.33 -18.26 8.59
N ASP A 333 -11.57 -19.28 8.20
CA ASP A 333 -10.57 -19.95 9.04
C ASP A 333 -9.49 -18.98 9.57
N TRP A 334 -9.18 -17.93 8.81
CA TRP A 334 -8.23 -16.90 9.23
C TRP A 334 -8.65 -16.13 10.49
N PHE A 335 -9.95 -16.07 10.79
CA PHE A 335 -10.43 -15.50 12.04
C PHE A 335 -10.36 -16.51 13.19
N ALA A 336 -10.66 -17.79 12.94
CA ALA A 336 -10.61 -18.83 13.95
C ALA A 336 -9.20 -19.02 14.54
N GLU A 337 -8.17 -18.83 13.73
CA GLU A 337 -6.76 -18.89 14.17
C GLU A 337 -6.23 -17.58 14.76
N ALA A 338 -6.92 -16.45 14.53
CA ALA A 338 -6.49 -15.13 14.99
C ALA A 338 -7.22 -14.64 16.25
N ALA A 339 -8.32 -15.28 16.64
CA ALA A 339 -9.15 -14.98 17.81
C ALA A 339 -8.60 -15.63 19.09
#